data_AF-A0A0F9I2L4-F1
#
_entry.id   AF-A0A0F9I2L4-F1
#
_cell.length_a   1.000
_cell.length_b   1.000
_cell.length_c   1.000
_cell.angle_alpha   90.00
_cell.angle_beta   90.00
_cell.angle_gamma   90.00
#
_symmetry.space_group_name_H-M   'P 1'
#
loop_
_entity.id
_entity.type
_entity.pdbx_description
1 polymer ?
#
loop_
_entity_poly.entity_id
_entity_poly.type
_entity_poly.pdbx_seq_one_letter_code
_entity_poly.pdbx_strand_id
1 'polypeptide(L)'
;MIRDTTEGRAEVEGSQIVWTIDKLRPEYTVMLKFTCSILVSDIKQRRTGTIEITYKGASSFAEGLAIGKFDAYTRNKFYVDTVERDEEPGVFDCKLVFDNSSDFIIQLFNADVYSPDNEAKKFVDIDPNDVPLLPSGAQWHSTKWEYESDDYPTFRKKLEFRVMPDFQTIVNGSVTLADVILEIGSITGLMEYNITEVPTYRTKDVFAKIKMENNGSAPLNEVTVVQENFSEEYQPPKASEVKILWDGAEVEVAPGAVSFEGNVFKIDLQDLKDSSTGMFKPKSKLEFEYPIHSINPARESTFSSEITYLANTFPISQELEFKPEVPIVEAQHIRRKFRIGKEVVPIGDLGSYKIIITLENIGESRLYHINLLDKVPDSFEYGSYSMQPQITDEVGSDTLKWEVDVLEIGDKLEITYEITGTGAYSPSDAQLAF
;
A
#
# COMPACT_ATOMS: atom_id res chain seq x y z
N MET A 1 16.69 11.17 -6.99
CA MET A 1 17.43 11.30 -8.26
C MET A 1 16.78 12.36 -9.13
N ILE A 2 17.54 13.37 -9.55
CA ILE A 2 17.10 14.37 -10.53
C ILE A 2 16.99 13.68 -11.89
N ARG A 3 15.86 13.86 -12.57
CA ARG A 3 15.57 13.25 -13.87
C ARG A 3 15.88 14.21 -15.00
N ASP A 4 15.38 15.43 -14.88
CA ASP A 4 15.41 16.41 -15.97
C ASP A 4 15.16 17.83 -15.43
N THR A 5 15.72 18.82 -16.11
CA THR A 5 15.47 20.25 -15.88
C THR A 5 15.31 20.94 -17.22
N THR A 6 14.23 21.69 -17.42
CA THR A 6 14.02 22.42 -18.68
C THR A 6 15.00 23.56 -18.87
N GLU A 7 15.47 24.16 -17.77
CA GLU A 7 16.42 25.27 -17.73
C GLU A 7 17.26 25.18 -16.45
N GLY A 8 18.45 25.78 -16.49
CA GLY A 8 19.35 25.82 -15.34
C GLY A 8 20.00 24.48 -15.02
N ARG A 9 20.55 24.37 -13.80
CA ARG A 9 21.21 23.17 -13.29
C ARG A 9 20.69 22.85 -11.90
N ALA A 10 20.34 21.59 -11.68
CA ALA A 10 19.92 21.11 -10.37
C ALA A 10 20.90 20.08 -9.84
N GLU A 11 21.25 20.21 -8.57
CA GLU A 11 22.20 19.35 -7.87
C GLU A 11 21.61 18.93 -6.52
N VAL A 12 21.99 17.74 -6.04
CA VAL A 12 21.58 17.25 -4.72
C VAL A 12 22.68 17.59 -3.73
N GLU A 13 22.38 18.41 -2.75
CA GLU A 13 23.30 18.79 -1.68
C GLU A 13 22.76 18.25 -0.35
N GLY A 14 23.30 17.13 0.13
CA GLY A 14 22.81 16.50 1.36
C GLY A 14 21.33 16.11 1.26
N SER A 15 20.47 16.77 2.04
CA SER A 15 19.03 16.52 2.09
C SER A 15 18.19 17.50 1.24
N GLN A 16 18.81 18.38 0.47
CA GLN A 16 18.12 19.37 -0.36
C GLN A 16 18.49 19.24 -1.84
N ILE A 17 17.59 19.71 -2.70
CA ILE A 17 17.88 19.91 -4.14
C ILE A 17 18.07 21.40 -4.36
N VAL A 18 19.26 21.78 -4.84
CA VAL A 18 19.57 23.17 -5.20
C VAL A 18 19.39 23.29 -6.71
N TRP A 19 18.47 24.15 -7.13
CA TRP A 19 18.20 24.42 -8.54
C TRP A 19 18.55 25.86 -8.90
N THR A 20 19.59 26.02 -9.70
CA THR A 20 20.10 27.32 -10.15
C THR A 20 19.59 27.60 -11.56
N ILE A 21 18.83 28.66 -11.72
CA ILE A 21 18.31 29.14 -13.01
C ILE A 21 18.96 30.49 -13.30
N ASP A 22 19.79 30.56 -14.35
CA ASP A 22 20.54 31.77 -14.68
C ASP A 22 19.63 32.91 -15.13
N LYS A 23 18.59 32.60 -15.90
CA LYS A 23 17.63 33.58 -16.41
C LYS A 23 16.25 32.96 -16.58
N LEU A 24 15.26 33.52 -15.91
CA LEU A 24 13.85 33.17 -16.09
C LEU A 24 13.12 34.35 -16.73
N ARG A 25 12.52 34.14 -17.91
CA ARG A 25 11.78 35.18 -18.63
C ARG A 25 10.37 35.35 -18.05
N PRO A 26 9.76 36.55 -18.13
CA PRO A 26 8.35 36.73 -17.82
C PRO A 26 7.48 35.75 -18.61
N GLU A 27 6.40 35.29 -17.99
CA GLU A 27 5.43 34.34 -18.57
C GLU A 27 6.00 32.98 -18.99
N TYR A 28 7.26 32.69 -18.65
CA TYR A 28 7.90 31.42 -18.96
C TYR A 28 7.85 30.46 -17.76
N THR A 29 7.46 29.21 -18.03
CA THR A 29 7.42 28.15 -17.02
C THR A 29 8.63 27.24 -17.19
N VAL A 30 9.37 27.02 -16.12
CA VAL A 30 10.48 26.06 -16.05
C VAL A 30 10.11 24.92 -15.12
N MET A 31 10.60 23.71 -15.42
CA MET A 31 10.29 22.50 -14.65
C MET A 31 11.57 21.77 -14.23
N LEU A 32 11.59 21.36 -12.97
CA LEU A 32 12.53 20.40 -12.40
C LEU A 32 11.78 19.10 -12.12
N LYS A 33 12.19 18.00 -12.75
CA LYS A 33 11.66 16.66 -12.51
C LYS A 33 12.66 15.85 -11.71
N PHE A 34 12.21 15.24 -10.63
CA PHE A 34 13.02 14.33 -9.82
C PHE A 34 12.17 13.18 -9.30
N THR A 35 12.82 12.08 -8.93
CA THR A 35 12.19 10.90 -8.33
C THR A 35 12.83 10.64 -6.98
N CYS A 36 12.02 10.39 -5.96
CA CYS A 36 12.48 9.90 -4.66
C CYS A 36 12.15 8.43 -4.54
N SER A 37 13.12 7.61 -4.11
CA SER A 37 12.90 6.21 -3.80
C SER A 37 12.71 6.09 -2.28
N ILE A 38 11.63 5.45 -1.88
CA ILE A 38 11.30 5.22 -0.47
C ILE A 38 11.45 3.72 -0.23
N LEU A 39 12.37 3.36 0.65
CA LEU A 39 12.55 1.98 1.10
C LEU A 39 11.86 1.83 2.45
N VAL A 40 10.95 0.87 2.54
CA VAL A 40 10.23 0.56 3.77
C VAL A 40 10.53 -0.89 4.15
N SER A 41 10.79 -1.11 5.43
CA SER A 41 11.16 -2.41 5.99
C SER A 41 10.07 -3.02 6.89
N ASP A 42 8.95 -2.32 7.06
CA ASP A 42 7.79 -2.78 7.80
C ASP A 42 6.49 -2.38 7.11
N ILE A 43 5.38 -2.93 7.61
CA ILE A 43 4.02 -2.69 7.09
C ILE A 43 3.33 -1.48 7.76
N LYS A 44 4.11 -0.62 8.44
CA LYS A 44 3.56 0.53 9.16
C LYS A 44 3.40 1.71 8.23
N GLN A 45 2.25 2.37 8.32
CA GLN A 45 1.97 3.63 7.67
C GLN A 45 3.07 4.67 7.95
N ARG A 46 3.50 5.40 6.91
CA ARG A 46 4.51 6.46 6.98
C ARG A 46 3.97 7.77 6.44
N ARG A 47 4.56 8.88 6.85
CA ARG A 47 4.33 10.20 6.23
C ARG A 47 5.54 10.52 5.36
N THR A 48 5.32 11.12 4.19
CA THR A 48 6.42 11.53 3.29
C THR A 48 7.30 12.62 3.89
N GLY A 49 6.83 13.29 4.94
CA GLY A 49 7.40 14.54 5.40
C GLY A 49 6.96 15.70 4.51
N THR A 50 7.11 16.90 5.05
CA THR A 50 6.81 18.15 4.36
C THR A 50 7.95 18.50 3.41
N ILE A 51 7.63 18.94 2.20
CA ILE A 51 8.64 19.46 1.26
C ILE A 51 8.60 20.98 1.32
N GLU A 52 9.70 21.58 1.75
CA GLU A 52 9.90 23.02 1.78
C GLU A 52 10.64 23.47 0.53
N ILE A 53 10.09 24.45 -0.17
CA ILE A 53 10.66 25.04 -1.37
C ILE A 53 10.89 26.51 -1.08
N THR A 54 12.14 26.94 -1.07
CA THR A 54 12.51 28.34 -0.97
C THR A 54 13.19 28.80 -2.24
N TYR A 55 12.81 29.96 -2.77
CA TYR A 55 13.50 30.57 -3.90
C TYR A 55 13.98 31.98 -3.56
N LYS A 56 15.12 32.34 -4.14
CA LYS A 56 15.72 33.67 -4.07
C LYS A 56 16.05 34.11 -5.49
N GLY A 57 15.52 35.26 -5.90
CA GLY A 57 15.77 35.84 -7.21
C GLY A 57 16.24 37.29 -7.12
N ALA A 58 17.12 37.69 -8.03
CA ALA A 58 17.56 39.08 -8.22
C ALA A 58 16.64 39.88 -9.17
N SER A 59 15.45 39.34 -9.48
CA SER A 59 14.54 39.93 -10.47
C SER A 59 13.71 41.07 -9.87
N SER A 60 13.53 42.13 -10.64
CA SER A 60 12.50 43.14 -10.38
C SER A 60 11.12 42.60 -10.79
N PHE A 61 10.48 41.81 -9.92
CA PHE A 61 9.01 41.74 -9.92
C PHE A 61 8.35 43.10 -9.58
N ALA A 62 9.19 44.10 -9.32
CA ALA A 62 8.91 45.44 -8.87
C ALA A 62 8.89 46.48 -10.01
N GLU A 63 8.57 46.10 -11.27
CA GLU A 63 8.15 47.14 -12.22
C GLU A 63 6.94 47.87 -11.61
N GLY A 64 7.15 49.12 -11.19
CA GLY A 64 6.15 49.94 -10.49
C GLY A 64 6.46 50.28 -9.03
N LEU A 65 7.50 49.74 -8.40
CA LEU A 65 7.96 50.26 -7.10
C LEU A 65 8.93 51.42 -7.33
N ALA A 66 8.43 52.64 -7.16
CA ALA A 66 9.25 53.85 -7.12
C ALA A 66 9.52 54.26 -5.67
N ILE A 67 10.70 54.82 -5.39
CA ILE A 67 10.90 55.53 -4.14
C ILE A 67 10.02 56.79 -4.18
N GLY A 68 9.02 56.86 -3.30
CA GLY A 68 8.14 58.02 -3.21
C GLY A 68 8.90 59.29 -2.80
N LYS A 69 9.87 59.18 -1.88
CA LYS A 69 10.76 60.27 -1.47
C LYS A 69 12.08 59.72 -0.92
N PHE A 70 13.18 60.35 -1.27
CA PHE A 70 14.50 60.10 -0.71
C PHE A 70 15.18 61.42 -0.39
N ASP A 71 15.61 61.59 0.86
CA ASP A 71 16.40 62.73 1.31
C ASP A 71 17.78 62.21 1.72
N ALA A 72 18.84 62.89 1.28
CA ALA A 72 20.22 62.53 1.59
C ALA A 72 20.99 63.74 2.14
N TYR A 73 21.86 63.48 3.11
CA TYR A 73 22.82 64.46 3.60
C TYR A 73 24.20 64.07 3.11
N THR A 74 24.89 65.02 2.48
CA THR A 74 26.24 64.80 1.96
C THR A 74 27.14 65.97 2.32
N ARG A 75 28.45 65.72 2.29
CA ARG A 75 29.47 66.72 2.56
C ARG A 75 30.05 67.20 1.23
N ASN A 76 29.52 68.31 0.72
CA ASN A 76 30.02 68.96 -0.49
C ASN A 76 30.50 70.36 -0.17
N LYS A 77 31.41 70.87 -1.00
CA LYS A 77 31.88 72.26 -0.90
C LYS A 77 31.53 72.99 -2.18
N PHE A 78 31.13 74.25 -2.04
CA PHE A 78 30.93 75.12 -3.18
C PHE A 78 31.38 76.54 -2.86
N TYR A 79 32.10 77.14 -3.80
CA TYR A 79 32.68 78.48 -3.63
C TYR A 79 32.84 79.16 -4.99
N VAL A 80 32.93 80.49 -4.98
CA VAL A 80 33.38 81.23 -6.16
C VAL A 80 34.88 81.40 -6.02
N ASP A 81 35.62 80.92 -7.00
CA ASP A 81 37.04 81.20 -7.16
C ASP A 81 37.13 82.57 -7.85
N THR A 82 37.72 83.54 -7.17
CA THR A 82 37.76 84.96 -7.56
C THR A 82 39.22 85.39 -7.58
N VAL A 83 39.70 85.77 -8.76
CA VAL A 83 41.10 86.16 -8.98
C VAL A 83 41.13 87.56 -9.57
N GLU A 84 41.75 88.51 -8.88
CA GLU A 84 41.98 89.86 -9.40
C GLU A 84 43.07 89.84 -10.48
N ARG A 85 42.91 90.65 -11.52
CA ARG A 85 43.90 90.75 -12.60
C ARG A 85 45.08 91.63 -12.18
N ASP A 86 46.30 91.15 -12.45
CA ASP A 86 47.52 91.87 -12.10
C ASP A 86 47.65 93.22 -12.81
N GLU A 87 47.14 93.34 -14.04
CA GLU A 87 47.27 94.55 -14.88
C GLU A 87 46.04 95.47 -14.83
N GLU A 88 44.92 95.00 -14.27
CA GLU A 88 43.64 95.72 -14.20
C GLU A 88 43.08 95.68 -12.76
N PRO A 89 43.58 96.54 -11.84
CA PRO A 89 43.09 96.60 -10.47
C PRO A 89 41.58 96.85 -10.42
N GLY A 90 40.88 96.08 -9.58
CA GLY A 90 39.43 96.12 -9.46
C GLY A 90 38.66 95.26 -10.48
N VAL A 91 39.34 94.55 -11.38
CA VAL A 91 38.72 93.58 -12.32
C VAL A 91 38.99 92.15 -11.85
N PHE A 92 37.92 91.38 -11.60
CA PHE A 92 38.00 90.03 -11.07
C PHE A 92 37.48 88.97 -12.07
N ASP A 93 38.31 87.96 -12.33
CA ASP A 93 37.90 86.74 -13.02
C ASP A 93 37.30 85.74 -12.02
N CYS A 94 36.03 85.41 -12.22
CA CYS A 94 35.26 84.59 -11.30
C CYS A 94 34.79 83.28 -11.96
N LYS A 95 34.75 82.19 -11.19
CA LYS A 95 34.06 80.94 -11.56
C LYS A 95 33.45 80.27 -10.34
N LEU A 96 32.30 79.61 -10.52
CA LEU A 96 31.73 78.76 -9.48
C LEU A 96 32.42 77.39 -9.53
N VAL A 97 32.83 76.90 -8.36
CA VAL A 97 33.37 75.55 -8.17
C VAL A 97 32.42 74.77 -7.26
N PHE A 98 32.01 73.58 -7.71
CA PHE A 98 31.33 72.59 -6.90
C PHE A 98 32.24 71.37 -6.73
N ASP A 99 32.50 70.97 -5.49
CA ASP A 99 33.35 69.86 -5.11
C ASP A 99 32.52 68.80 -4.39
N ASN A 100 32.40 67.63 -5.03
CA ASN A 100 31.80 66.46 -4.40
C ASN A 100 32.83 65.79 -3.49
N SER A 101 32.90 66.24 -2.24
CA SER A 101 33.75 65.63 -1.22
C SER A 101 33.07 64.44 -0.50
N SER A 102 31.96 63.93 -1.04
CA SER A 102 31.21 62.80 -0.48
C SER A 102 31.51 61.49 -1.22
N ASP A 103 31.22 60.35 -0.59
CA ASP A 103 31.42 59.03 -1.19
C ASP A 103 30.36 58.66 -2.25
N PHE A 104 29.38 59.54 -2.50
CA PHE A 104 28.24 59.27 -3.36
C PHE A 104 28.37 59.97 -4.71
N ILE A 105 27.69 59.44 -5.73
CA ILE A 105 27.55 60.13 -7.02
C ILE A 105 26.50 61.24 -6.87
N ILE A 106 26.84 62.45 -7.29
CA ILE A 106 25.98 63.63 -7.20
C ILE A 106 25.55 64.11 -8.58
N GLN A 107 24.28 64.46 -8.70
CA GLN A 107 23.76 65.25 -9.81
C GLN A 107 23.52 66.69 -9.34
N LEU A 108 24.23 67.65 -9.93
CA LEU A 108 24.00 69.07 -9.75
C LEU A 108 22.96 69.53 -10.78
N PHE A 109 21.79 69.98 -10.32
CA PHE A 109 20.69 70.36 -11.21
C PHE A 109 20.35 71.85 -11.14
N ASN A 110 20.90 72.58 -10.18
CA ASN A 110 20.84 74.03 -10.16
C ASN A 110 22.13 74.61 -9.58
N ALA A 111 22.65 75.65 -10.22
CA ALA A 111 23.83 76.36 -9.80
C ALA A 111 23.73 77.84 -10.20
N ASP A 112 22.98 78.60 -9.41
CA ASP A 112 22.82 80.04 -9.62
C ASP A 112 23.89 80.83 -8.86
N VAL A 113 24.52 81.77 -9.55
CA VAL A 113 25.35 82.83 -8.94
C VAL A 113 24.74 84.18 -9.28
N TYR A 114 24.35 84.96 -8.27
CA TYR A 114 23.67 86.23 -8.44
C TYR A 114 24.64 87.41 -8.38
N SER A 115 24.35 88.46 -9.16
CA SER A 115 25.11 89.70 -9.12
C SER A 115 24.96 90.41 -7.77
N PRO A 116 26.04 90.92 -7.16
CA PRO A 116 25.95 91.67 -5.90
C PRO A 116 25.06 92.91 -6.01
N ASP A 117 25.12 93.60 -7.15
CA ASP A 117 24.41 94.88 -7.37
C ASP A 117 23.00 94.72 -7.95
N ASN A 118 22.64 93.53 -8.44
CA ASN A 118 21.36 93.28 -9.10
C ASN A 118 20.90 91.84 -8.90
N GLU A 119 19.91 91.66 -8.04
CA GLU A 119 19.34 90.34 -7.72
C GLU A 119 18.70 89.62 -8.91
N ALA A 120 18.30 90.34 -9.96
CA ALA A 120 17.71 89.75 -11.17
C ALA A 120 18.74 89.28 -12.19
N LYS A 121 20.02 89.66 -12.05
CA LYS A 121 21.10 89.24 -12.94
C LYS A 121 21.82 88.02 -12.36
N LYS A 122 21.88 86.95 -13.15
CA LYS A 122 22.67 85.74 -12.84
C LYS A 122 23.93 85.70 -13.70
N PHE A 123 25.05 85.32 -13.09
CA PHE A 123 26.31 85.04 -13.78
C PHE A 123 26.47 83.57 -14.16
N VAL A 124 25.86 82.68 -13.39
CA VAL A 124 25.80 81.25 -13.68
C VAL A 124 24.34 80.83 -13.61
N ASP A 125 23.91 80.11 -14.63
CA ASP A 125 22.65 79.38 -14.73
C ASP A 125 22.97 78.12 -15.55
N ILE A 126 22.60 76.94 -15.05
CA ILE A 126 22.97 75.66 -15.68
C ILE A 126 21.73 74.90 -16.14
N ASP A 127 21.85 74.22 -17.28
CA ASP A 127 20.96 73.11 -17.59
C ASP A 127 21.47 71.85 -16.87
N PRO A 128 20.66 71.18 -16.03
CA PRO A 128 21.02 69.91 -15.40
C PRO A 128 21.53 68.84 -16.38
N ASN A 129 21.12 68.89 -17.65
CA ASN A 129 21.52 67.93 -18.68
C ASN A 129 22.94 68.20 -19.21
N ASP A 130 23.43 69.43 -19.06
CA ASP A 130 24.77 69.85 -19.50
C ASP A 130 25.84 69.57 -18.44
N VAL A 131 25.44 69.24 -17.21
CA VAL A 131 26.35 68.91 -16.10
C VAL A 131 26.48 67.39 -15.96
N PRO A 132 27.69 66.81 -16.10
CA PRO A 132 27.88 65.37 -15.90
C PRO A 132 27.63 64.99 -14.44
N LEU A 133 27.24 63.73 -14.22
CA LEU A 133 27.23 63.16 -12.87
C LEU A 133 28.63 63.26 -12.26
N LEU A 134 28.69 63.64 -10.99
CA LEU A 134 29.92 63.89 -10.25
C LEU A 134 30.18 62.71 -9.30
N PRO A 135 31.12 61.79 -9.62
CA PRO A 135 31.56 60.77 -8.67
C PRO A 135 32.24 61.38 -7.44
N SER A 136 32.49 60.55 -6.44
CA SER A 136 33.27 60.93 -5.26
C SER A 136 34.61 61.56 -5.64
N GLY A 137 34.89 62.75 -5.10
CA GLY A 137 36.10 63.54 -5.35
C GLY A 137 36.09 64.37 -6.64
N ALA A 138 35.02 64.31 -7.45
CA ALA A 138 34.94 65.08 -8.69
C ALA A 138 34.60 66.57 -8.41
N GLN A 139 35.09 67.44 -9.30
CA GLN A 139 34.81 68.87 -9.27
C GLN A 139 34.14 69.32 -10.58
N TRP A 140 33.17 70.20 -10.47
CA TRP A 140 32.53 70.87 -11.60
C TRP A 140 32.76 72.39 -11.51
N HIS A 141 33.06 73.01 -12.64
CA HIS A 141 33.32 74.45 -12.74
C HIS A 141 32.36 75.10 -13.74
N SER A 142 31.85 76.28 -13.41
CA SER A 142 31.09 77.10 -14.37
C SER A 142 31.99 77.71 -15.43
N THR A 143 31.37 78.22 -16.50
CA THR A 143 32.01 79.23 -17.36
C THR A 143 32.47 80.41 -16.50
N LYS A 144 33.64 80.96 -16.82
CA LYS A 144 34.18 82.12 -16.14
C LYS A 144 33.39 83.38 -16.51
N TRP A 145 33.29 84.33 -15.58
CA TRP A 145 32.77 85.66 -15.84
C TRP A 145 33.66 86.72 -15.21
N GLU A 146 33.57 87.94 -15.74
CA GLU A 146 34.29 89.12 -15.24
C GLU A 146 33.36 89.95 -14.36
N TYR A 147 33.92 90.53 -13.29
CA TYR A 147 33.21 91.46 -12.41
C TYR A 147 34.13 92.59 -11.95
N GLU A 148 33.64 93.83 -12.04
CA GLU A 148 34.39 95.03 -11.64
C GLU A 148 33.92 95.52 -10.27
N SER A 149 34.84 95.76 -9.34
CA SER A 149 34.56 96.29 -8.00
C SER A 149 35.81 96.86 -7.36
N ASP A 150 35.69 97.94 -6.58
CA ASP A 150 36.80 98.47 -5.77
C ASP A 150 37.10 97.58 -4.54
N ASP A 151 36.14 96.74 -4.15
CA ASP A 151 36.22 95.83 -3.00
C ASP A 151 36.23 94.35 -3.48
N TYR A 152 36.64 93.44 -2.60
CA TYR A 152 36.60 92.00 -2.90
C TYR A 152 35.14 91.51 -3.06
N PRO A 153 34.74 90.98 -4.23
CA PRO A 153 33.33 90.72 -4.50
C PRO A 153 32.81 89.48 -3.79
N THR A 154 31.60 89.58 -3.23
CA THR A 154 30.91 88.46 -2.58
C THR A 154 29.62 88.13 -3.30
N PHE A 155 29.50 86.90 -3.80
CA PHE A 155 28.33 86.46 -4.57
C PHE A 155 27.38 85.60 -3.74
N ARG A 156 26.08 85.90 -3.86
CA ARG A 156 25.02 85.00 -3.38
C ARG A 156 24.92 83.80 -4.32
N LYS A 157 24.85 82.60 -3.74
CA LYS A 157 24.83 81.33 -4.46
C LYS A 157 23.58 80.54 -4.09
N LYS A 158 22.92 79.93 -5.07
CA LYS A 158 21.87 78.94 -4.83
C LYS A 158 22.21 77.69 -5.63
N LEU A 159 22.58 76.62 -4.93
CA LEU A 159 22.89 75.33 -5.55
C LEU A 159 21.87 74.32 -5.08
N GLU A 160 21.41 73.49 -6.01
CA GLU A 160 20.53 72.36 -5.72
C GLU A 160 21.12 71.12 -6.39
N PHE A 161 21.33 70.09 -5.58
CA PHE A 161 21.95 68.84 -5.99
C PHE A 161 21.27 67.66 -5.30
N ARG A 162 21.42 66.46 -5.87
CA ARG A 162 20.90 65.22 -5.29
C ARG A 162 21.91 64.09 -5.37
N VAL A 163 21.82 63.19 -4.39
CA VAL A 163 22.53 61.91 -4.42
C VAL A 163 21.82 60.97 -5.39
N MET A 164 22.59 60.31 -6.25
CA MET A 164 22.09 59.25 -7.11
C MET A 164 21.92 57.96 -6.29
N PRO A 165 20.69 57.42 -6.17
CA PRO A 165 20.46 56.15 -5.47
C PRO A 165 20.95 54.96 -6.31
N ASP A 166 21.39 53.89 -5.63
CA ASP A 166 21.59 52.57 -6.20
C ASP A 166 20.50 51.61 -5.69
N PHE A 167 19.99 50.73 -6.56
CA PHE A 167 18.86 49.86 -6.27
C PHE A 167 19.27 48.39 -6.33
N GLN A 168 19.11 47.68 -5.21
CA GLN A 168 19.25 46.23 -5.15
C GLN A 168 17.92 45.61 -4.73
N THR A 169 17.32 44.84 -5.63
CA THR A 169 16.06 44.13 -5.38
C THR A 169 16.34 42.64 -5.20
N ILE A 170 15.88 42.09 -4.08
CA ILE A 170 15.92 40.65 -3.81
C ILE A 170 14.50 40.21 -3.51
N VAL A 171 14.03 39.19 -4.23
CA VAL A 171 12.74 38.57 -3.97
C VAL A 171 12.97 37.19 -3.39
N ASN A 172 12.37 36.96 -2.23
CA ASN A 172 12.36 35.66 -1.55
C ASN A 172 10.92 35.15 -1.52
N GLY A 173 10.75 33.87 -1.79
CA GLY A 173 9.47 33.20 -1.59
C GLY A 173 9.66 31.82 -1.01
N SER A 174 8.64 31.37 -0.28
CA SER A 174 8.58 30.05 0.34
C SER A 174 7.26 29.39 -0.01
N VAL A 175 7.32 28.13 -0.41
CA VAL A 175 6.18 27.26 -0.66
C VAL A 175 6.37 25.99 0.17
N THR A 176 5.31 25.55 0.83
CA THR A 176 5.31 24.33 1.64
C THR A 176 4.32 23.35 1.05
N LEU A 177 4.82 22.19 0.64
CA LEU A 177 3.97 21.08 0.21
C LEU A 177 3.72 20.17 1.41
N ALA A 178 2.43 20.01 1.75
CA ALA A 178 1.99 19.16 2.84
C ALA A 178 2.47 17.72 2.66
N ASP A 179 2.68 17.03 3.77
CA ASP A 179 3.01 15.62 3.74
C ASP A 179 1.81 14.79 3.29
N VAL A 180 2.08 13.66 2.66
CA VAL A 180 1.08 12.65 2.35
C VAL A 180 1.36 11.39 3.15
N ILE A 181 0.27 10.71 3.46
CA ILE A 181 0.32 9.40 4.10
C ILE A 181 0.64 8.36 3.02
N LEU A 182 1.66 7.56 3.28
CA LEU A 182 1.99 6.35 2.54
C LEU A 182 1.49 5.15 3.33
N GLU A 183 0.49 4.49 2.76
CA GLU A 183 -0.01 3.21 3.25
C GLU A 183 0.69 2.07 2.54
N ILE A 184 0.88 0.95 3.24
CA ILE A 184 1.63 -0.21 2.74
C ILE A 184 0.67 -1.38 2.59
N GLY A 185 0.54 -1.88 1.37
CA GLY A 185 -0.22 -3.09 1.09
C GLY A 185 0.54 -4.33 1.53
N SER A 186 -0.14 -5.24 2.23
CA SER A 186 0.39 -6.55 2.59
C SER A 186 -0.77 -7.50 2.86
N ILE A 187 -0.62 -8.76 2.45
CA ILE A 187 -1.57 -9.83 2.70
C ILE A 187 -0.84 -11.04 3.29
N THR A 188 -1.57 -11.80 4.09
CA THR A 188 -1.12 -13.10 4.59
C THR A 188 -2.33 -14.03 4.69
N GLY A 189 -2.10 -15.31 4.93
CA GLY A 189 -3.20 -16.24 5.11
C GLY A 189 -2.73 -17.67 5.26
N LEU A 190 -3.72 -18.56 5.31
CA LEU A 190 -3.54 -20.00 5.46
C LEU A 190 -4.65 -20.75 4.74
N MET A 191 -4.36 -22.00 4.42
CA MET A 191 -5.29 -22.93 3.80
C MET A 191 -5.36 -24.22 4.63
N GLU A 192 -6.57 -24.70 4.87
CA GLU A 192 -6.84 -25.94 5.59
C GLU A 192 -7.87 -26.79 4.83
N TYR A 193 -7.69 -28.11 4.83
CA TYR A 193 -8.74 -29.07 4.45
C TYR A 193 -9.35 -29.70 5.70
N ASN A 194 -10.65 -29.96 5.68
CA ASN A 194 -11.31 -30.68 6.78
C ASN A 194 -10.84 -32.14 6.90
N ILE A 195 -10.42 -32.75 5.79
CA ILE A 195 -9.87 -34.10 5.69
C ILE A 195 -8.73 -34.12 4.67
N THR A 196 -7.75 -34.99 4.87
CA THR A 196 -6.65 -35.23 3.92
C THR A 196 -6.68 -36.63 3.32
N GLU A 197 -7.72 -37.42 3.62
CA GLU A 197 -7.90 -38.79 3.13
C GLU A 197 -9.31 -38.99 2.57
N VAL A 198 -9.38 -39.43 1.30
CA VAL A 198 -10.64 -39.74 0.60
C VAL A 198 -10.70 -41.22 0.20
N PRO A 199 -11.87 -41.87 0.27
CA PRO A 199 -11.99 -43.27 -0.12
C PRO A 199 -11.85 -43.43 -1.64
N THR A 200 -11.06 -44.41 -2.07
CA THR A 200 -10.94 -44.78 -3.50
C THR A 200 -12.27 -45.28 -4.07
N TYR A 201 -12.52 -45.02 -5.36
CA TYR A 201 -13.70 -45.50 -6.09
C TYR A 201 -15.05 -45.11 -5.47
N ARG A 202 -15.07 -44.02 -4.70
CA ARG A 202 -16.27 -43.44 -4.12
C ARG A 202 -16.24 -41.93 -4.26
N THR A 203 -17.41 -41.31 -4.26
CA THR A 203 -17.51 -39.85 -4.19
C THR A 203 -17.46 -39.38 -2.75
N LYS A 204 -16.66 -38.37 -2.46
CA LYS A 204 -16.59 -37.71 -1.15
C LYS A 204 -16.10 -36.28 -1.31
N ASP A 205 -16.72 -35.33 -0.62
CA ASP A 205 -16.28 -33.94 -0.66
C ASP A 205 -15.17 -33.69 0.37
N VAL A 206 -14.18 -32.90 -0.05
CA VAL A 206 -13.15 -32.32 0.82
C VAL A 206 -13.46 -30.84 0.94
N PHE A 207 -13.72 -30.35 2.14
CA PHE A 207 -14.01 -28.94 2.36
C PHE A 207 -12.72 -28.16 2.54
N ALA A 208 -12.51 -27.20 1.64
CA ALA A 208 -11.45 -26.22 1.68
C ALA A 208 -11.86 -25.03 2.56
N LYS A 209 -10.94 -24.58 3.42
CA LYS A 209 -11.08 -23.34 4.19
C LYS A 209 -9.84 -22.48 4.00
N ILE A 210 -9.99 -21.42 3.21
CA ILE A 210 -8.97 -20.38 3.04
C ILE A 210 -9.26 -19.27 4.04
N LYS A 211 -8.23 -18.78 4.74
CA LYS A 211 -8.30 -17.54 5.53
C LYS A 211 -7.24 -16.58 5.04
N MET A 212 -7.67 -15.43 4.54
CA MET A 212 -6.82 -14.30 4.15
C MET A 212 -6.98 -13.15 5.15
N GLU A 213 -5.88 -12.50 5.50
CA GLU A 213 -5.84 -11.32 6.35
C GLU A 213 -5.09 -10.19 5.64
N ASN A 214 -5.67 -8.98 5.65
CA ASN A 214 -4.92 -7.77 5.31
C ASN A 214 -4.09 -7.36 6.53
N ASN A 215 -2.85 -7.82 6.60
CA ASN A 215 -1.92 -7.43 7.64
C ASN A 215 -1.20 -6.09 7.33
N GLY A 216 -1.44 -5.51 6.16
CA GLY A 216 -0.93 -4.20 5.76
C GLY A 216 -1.63 -3.03 6.43
N SER A 217 -1.21 -1.81 6.07
CA SER A 217 -1.86 -0.57 6.47
C SER A 217 -2.72 0.04 5.37
N ALA A 218 -2.63 -0.45 4.13
CA ALA A 218 -3.43 0.03 3.00
C ALA A 218 -4.72 -0.79 2.84
N PRO A 219 -5.87 -0.16 2.57
CA PRO A 219 -7.07 -0.88 2.17
C PRO A 219 -6.91 -1.44 0.76
N LEU A 220 -7.41 -2.65 0.53
CA LEU A 220 -7.30 -3.35 -0.75
C LEU A 220 -8.63 -3.32 -1.50
N ASN A 221 -8.58 -2.97 -2.77
CA ASN A 221 -9.74 -2.86 -3.66
C ASN A 221 -10.04 -4.14 -4.42
N GLU A 222 -9.03 -4.97 -4.60
CA GLU A 222 -9.10 -6.21 -5.37
C GLU A 222 -8.51 -7.33 -4.53
N VAL A 223 -9.22 -8.46 -4.48
CA VAL A 223 -8.76 -9.70 -3.87
C VAL A 223 -9.11 -10.85 -4.79
N THR A 224 -8.11 -11.62 -5.19
CA THR A 224 -8.26 -12.81 -6.00
C THR A 224 -7.64 -14.01 -5.29
N VAL A 225 -8.35 -15.14 -5.32
CA VAL A 225 -7.83 -16.45 -4.94
C VAL A 225 -7.77 -17.30 -6.20
N VAL A 226 -6.61 -17.87 -6.50
CA VAL A 226 -6.39 -18.82 -7.59
C VAL A 226 -5.99 -20.15 -6.97
N GLN A 227 -6.69 -21.24 -7.32
CA GLN A 227 -6.30 -22.60 -6.98
C GLN A 227 -6.17 -23.43 -8.26
N GLU A 228 -5.05 -24.14 -8.39
CA GLU A 228 -4.69 -24.88 -9.59
C GLU A 228 -4.64 -26.39 -9.33
N ASN A 229 -4.45 -27.15 -10.41
CA ASN A 229 -4.33 -28.63 -10.43
C ASN A 229 -5.62 -29.40 -10.15
N PHE A 230 -6.78 -28.83 -10.45
CA PHE A 230 -8.03 -29.61 -10.52
C PHE A 230 -7.96 -30.66 -11.65
N SER A 231 -8.67 -31.76 -11.47
CA SER A 231 -8.66 -32.91 -12.38
C SER A 231 -10.05 -33.53 -12.51
N GLU A 232 -10.21 -34.56 -13.34
CA GLU A 232 -11.49 -35.28 -13.43
C GLU A 232 -11.89 -35.96 -12.10
N GLU A 233 -10.89 -36.42 -11.33
CA GLU A 233 -11.08 -37.07 -10.03
C GLU A 233 -11.25 -36.08 -8.87
N TYR A 234 -10.79 -34.83 -9.02
CA TYR A 234 -10.94 -33.76 -8.04
C TYR A 234 -11.44 -32.50 -8.74
N GLN A 235 -12.74 -32.31 -8.67
CA GLN A 235 -13.44 -31.24 -9.39
C GLN A 235 -13.63 -30.01 -8.49
N PRO A 236 -13.63 -28.80 -9.07
CA PRO A 236 -13.88 -27.55 -8.35
C PRO A 236 -15.32 -27.49 -7.80
N PRO A 237 -15.59 -26.61 -6.84
CA PRO A 237 -16.96 -26.29 -6.46
C PRO A 237 -17.71 -25.59 -7.60
N LYS A 238 -19.03 -25.64 -7.56
CA LYS A 238 -19.88 -24.71 -8.30
C LYS A 238 -19.87 -23.34 -7.60
N ALA A 239 -20.16 -22.29 -8.36
CA ALA A 239 -20.27 -20.93 -7.81
C ALA A 239 -21.26 -20.81 -6.63
N SER A 240 -22.34 -21.59 -6.63
CA SER A 240 -23.33 -21.63 -5.53
C SER A 240 -22.87 -22.37 -4.27
N GLU A 241 -21.78 -23.13 -4.35
CA GLU A 241 -21.23 -23.91 -3.24
C GLU A 241 -20.07 -23.15 -2.54
N VAL A 242 -19.69 -21.98 -3.07
CA VAL A 242 -18.70 -21.10 -2.47
C VAL A 242 -19.37 -20.19 -1.46
N LYS A 243 -18.85 -20.20 -0.24
CA LYS A 243 -19.25 -19.32 0.84
C LYS A 243 -18.11 -18.38 1.20
N ILE A 244 -18.44 -17.09 1.35
CA ILE A 244 -17.49 -16.04 1.74
C ILE A 244 -17.92 -15.46 3.09
N LEU A 245 -17.01 -15.49 4.05
CA LEU A 245 -17.16 -14.85 5.36
C LEU A 245 -16.22 -13.64 5.41
N TRP A 246 -16.77 -12.47 5.67
CA TRP A 246 -16.03 -11.23 5.84
C TRP A 246 -16.15 -10.79 7.30
N ASP A 247 -15.03 -10.80 8.02
CA ASP A 247 -14.98 -10.52 9.45
C ASP A 247 -16.00 -11.34 10.27
N GLY A 248 -16.25 -12.58 9.84
CA GLY A 248 -17.18 -13.53 10.46
C GLY A 248 -18.64 -13.40 10.02
N ALA A 249 -18.99 -12.40 9.21
CA ALA A 249 -20.31 -12.26 8.61
C ALA A 249 -20.34 -12.83 7.19
N GLU A 250 -21.39 -13.58 6.85
CA GLU A 250 -21.56 -14.12 5.49
C GLU A 250 -21.91 -13.00 4.50
N VAL A 251 -21.24 -13.03 3.35
CA VAL A 251 -21.40 -12.04 2.27
C VAL A 251 -21.85 -12.76 1.00
N GLU A 252 -22.76 -12.15 0.26
CA GLU A 252 -23.19 -12.69 -1.03
C GLU A 252 -22.04 -12.71 -2.05
N VAL A 253 -21.89 -13.83 -2.74
CA VAL A 253 -20.94 -13.98 -3.84
C VAL A 253 -21.49 -13.25 -5.06
N ALA A 254 -20.75 -12.23 -5.53
CA ALA A 254 -21.17 -11.47 -6.70
C ALA A 254 -21.26 -12.38 -7.95
N PRO A 255 -22.25 -12.20 -8.83
CA PRO A 255 -22.34 -12.95 -10.09
C PRO A 255 -21.05 -12.81 -10.90
N GLY A 256 -20.45 -13.93 -11.30
CA GLY A 256 -19.20 -13.94 -12.07
C GLY A 256 -17.92 -13.83 -11.24
N ALA A 257 -18.00 -13.65 -9.91
CA ALA A 257 -16.83 -13.65 -9.04
C ALA A 257 -16.14 -15.02 -9.02
N VAL A 258 -16.88 -16.10 -9.22
CA VAL A 258 -16.34 -17.47 -9.28
C VAL A 258 -16.25 -17.91 -10.73
N SER A 259 -15.07 -18.38 -11.13
CA SER A 259 -14.81 -18.88 -12.47
C SER A 259 -13.97 -20.16 -12.43
N PHE A 260 -14.11 -20.95 -13.49
CA PHE A 260 -13.35 -22.17 -13.67
C PHE A 260 -12.93 -22.30 -15.13
N GLU A 261 -11.62 -22.34 -15.35
CA GLU A 261 -11.01 -22.46 -16.69
C GLU A 261 -9.97 -23.57 -16.67
N GLY A 262 -10.23 -24.66 -17.41
CA GLY A 262 -9.33 -25.80 -17.48
C GLY A 262 -9.19 -26.52 -16.14
N ASN A 263 -8.04 -26.39 -15.49
CA ASN A 263 -7.72 -26.96 -14.18
C ASN A 263 -7.56 -25.88 -13.08
N VAL A 264 -8.02 -24.65 -13.37
CA VAL A 264 -7.87 -23.48 -12.50
C VAL A 264 -9.23 -23.02 -11.99
N PHE A 265 -9.36 -22.95 -10.68
CA PHE A 265 -10.48 -22.36 -9.97
C PHE A 265 -10.08 -20.96 -9.47
N LYS A 266 -10.93 -19.96 -9.73
CA LYS A 266 -10.65 -18.58 -9.33
C LYS A 266 -11.86 -17.95 -8.64
N ILE A 267 -11.60 -17.25 -7.53
CA ILE A 267 -12.54 -16.34 -6.88
C ILE A 267 -11.95 -14.93 -7.02
N ASP A 268 -12.67 -14.03 -7.69
CA ASP A 268 -12.24 -12.68 -8.00
C ASP A 268 -13.22 -11.65 -7.41
N LEU A 269 -12.74 -10.88 -6.43
CA LEU A 269 -13.46 -9.80 -5.79
C LEU A 269 -12.85 -8.47 -6.23
N GLN A 270 -13.47 -7.84 -7.22
CA GLN A 270 -13.04 -6.57 -7.80
C GLN A 270 -13.89 -5.39 -7.30
N ASP A 271 -13.39 -4.17 -7.50
CA ASP A 271 -14.10 -2.92 -7.22
C ASP A 271 -14.72 -2.85 -5.82
N LEU A 272 -14.02 -3.39 -4.82
CA LEU A 272 -14.50 -3.47 -3.44
C LEU A 272 -14.82 -2.08 -2.85
N LYS A 273 -14.20 -1.01 -3.34
CA LYS A 273 -14.55 0.37 -2.94
C LYS A 273 -16.01 0.74 -3.17
N ASP A 274 -16.64 0.17 -4.20
CA ASP A 274 -18.03 0.44 -4.59
C ASP A 274 -18.98 -0.70 -4.13
N SER A 275 -18.45 -1.72 -3.46
CA SER A 275 -19.24 -2.84 -2.95
C SER A 275 -19.96 -2.47 -1.64
N SER A 276 -20.98 -3.25 -1.27
CA SER A 276 -21.71 -3.08 -0.01
C SER A 276 -20.86 -3.35 1.24
N THR A 277 -19.81 -4.18 1.12
CA THR A 277 -18.88 -4.48 2.21
C THR A 277 -17.74 -3.47 2.30
N GLY A 278 -17.46 -2.76 1.20
CA GLY A 278 -16.34 -1.84 1.08
C GLY A 278 -15.00 -2.55 0.85
N MET A 279 -13.94 -1.76 0.79
CA MET A 279 -12.57 -2.26 0.61
C MET A 279 -12.15 -3.23 1.71
N PHE A 280 -11.24 -4.15 1.40
CA PHE A 280 -10.63 -5.05 2.36
C PHE A 280 -9.64 -4.29 3.26
N LYS A 281 -10.15 -3.84 4.42
CA LYS A 281 -9.46 -2.91 5.33
C LYS A 281 -8.30 -3.58 6.08
N PRO A 282 -7.34 -2.79 6.59
CA PRO A 282 -6.33 -3.26 7.52
C PRO A 282 -6.94 -4.05 8.68
N LYS A 283 -6.38 -5.23 8.95
CA LYS A 283 -6.79 -6.22 9.97
C LYS A 283 -8.11 -6.94 9.71
N SER A 284 -8.83 -6.63 8.62
CA SER A 284 -9.98 -7.43 8.23
C SER A 284 -9.55 -8.82 7.74
N LYS A 285 -10.47 -9.76 7.84
CA LYS A 285 -10.29 -11.17 7.46
C LYS A 285 -11.35 -11.61 6.46
N LEU A 286 -10.90 -12.33 5.45
CA LEU A 286 -11.71 -13.00 4.46
C LEU A 286 -11.54 -14.50 4.63
N GLU A 287 -12.63 -15.23 4.83
CA GLU A 287 -12.63 -16.69 4.80
C GLU A 287 -13.45 -17.19 3.61
N PHE A 288 -12.87 -18.10 2.83
CA PHE A 288 -13.54 -18.76 1.71
C PHE A 288 -13.70 -20.23 2.06
N GLU A 289 -14.94 -20.71 2.03
CA GLU A 289 -15.30 -22.09 2.32
C GLU A 289 -15.98 -22.71 1.09
N TYR A 290 -15.49 -23.84 0.62
CA TYR A 290 -16.06 -24.52 -0.53
C TYR A 290 -15.68 -26.01 -0.58
N PRO A 291 -16.54 -26.88 -1.16
CA PRO A 291 -16.20 -28.28 -1.38
C PRO A 291 -15.29 -28.45 -2.60
N ILE A 292 -14.39 -29.41 -2.52
CA ILE A 292 -13.69 -30.03 -3.65
C ILE A 292 -14.30 -31.41 -3.80
N HIS A 293 -14.87 -31.68 -4.98
CA HIS A 293 -15.57 -32.93 -5.22
C HIS A 293 -14.57 -34.00 -5.63
N SER A 294 -14.26 -34.94 -4.72
CA SER A 294 -13.51 -36.13 -5.08
C SER A 294 -14.47 -37.15 -5.70
N ILE A 295 -14.23 -37.53 -6.96
CA ILE A 295 -15.11 -38.40 -7.74
C ILE A 295 -14.34 -39.65 -8.15
N ASN A 296 -14.62 -40.75 -7.47
CA ASN A 296 -14.07 -42.07 -7.76
C ASN A 296 -12.54 -42.09 -7.94
N PRO A 297 -11.77 -41.52 -6.98
CA PRO A 297 -10.33 -41.43 -7.14
C PRO A 297 -9.70 -42.83 -7.22
N ALA A 298 -8.68 -42.96 -8.06
CA ALA A 298 -7.91 -44.20 -8.19
C ALA A 298 -7.09 -44.48 -6.92
N ARG A 299 -6.53 -45.70 -6.79
CA ARG A 299 -5.80 -46.13 -5.58
C ARG A 299 -4.63 -45.25 -5.17
N GLU A 300 -3.84 -44.80 -6.15
CA GLU A 300 -2.65 -43.96 -5.93
C GLU A 300 -2.93 -42.48 -6.24
N SER A 301 -4.21 -42.09 -6.26
CA SER A 301 -4.60 -40.74 -6.61
C SER A 301 -4.31 -39.78 -5.47
N THR A 302 -3.69 -38.66 -5.80
CA THR A 302 -3.38 -37.58 -4.85
C THR A 302 -3.79 -36.24 -5.43
N PHE A 303 -4.39 -35.39 -4.62
CA PHE A 303 -4.67 -34.01 -4.96
C PHE A 303 -3.62 -33.09 -4.32
N SER A 304 -2.73 -32.57 -5.15
CA SER A 304 -1.70 -31.59 -4.78
C SER A 304 -1.95 -30.29 -5.53
N SER A 305 -2.73 -29.39 -4.92
CA SER A 305 -3.06 -28.09 -5.51
C SER A 305 -2.09 -26.99 -5.09
N GLU A 306 -1.84 -26.06 -5.99
CA GLU A 306 -1.19 -24.78 -5.66
C GLU A 306 -2.26 -23.71 -5.46
N ILE A 307 -2.07 -22.85 -4.46
CA ILE A 307 -2.97 -21.73 -4.18
C ILE A 307 -2.16 -20.44 -4.18
N THR A 308 -2.68 -19.42 -4.84
CA THR A 308 -2.11 -18.07 -4.87
C THR A 308 -3.17 -17.06 -4.48
N TYR A 309 -2.82 -16.22 -3.52
CA TYR A 309 -3.58 -15.06 -3.09
C TYR A 309 -3.03 -13.82 -3.77
N LEU A 310 -3.89 -13.09 -4.46
CA LEU A 310 -3.57 -11.85 -5.14
C LEU A 310 -4.40 -10.72 -4.56
N ALA A 311 -3.81 -9.53 -4.42
CA ALA A 311 -4.56 -8.36 -4.00
C ALA A 311 -3.95 -7.05 -4.51
N ASN A 312 -4.77 -6.01 -4.64
CA ASN A 312 -4.30 -4.69 -5.08
C ASN A 312 -5.04 -3.53 -4.40
N THR A 313 -4.42 -2.36 -4.38
CA THR A 313 -4.98 -1.11 -3.84
C THR A 313 -5.77 -0.33 -4.90
N PHE A 314 -6.45 0.75 -4.49
CA PHE A 314 -6.98 1.76 -5.42
C PHE A 314 -6.41 3.14 -5.07
N PRO A 315 -5.71 3.84 -5.99
CA PRO A 315 -5.36 3.40 -7.35
C PRO A 315 -4.47 2.15 -7.35
N ILE A 316 -4.49 1.45 -8.49
CA ILE A 316 -3.72 0.21 -8.70
C ILE A 316 -2.24 0.47 -8.46
N SER A 317 -1.64 -0.39 -7.64
CA SER A 317 -0.21 -0.42 -7.35
C SER A 317 0.40 -1.73 -7.87
N GLN A 318 1.61 -2.05 -7.42
CA GLN A 318 2.17 -3.38 -7.61
C GLN A 318 1.26 -4.42 -6.94
N GLU A 319 0.86 -5.43 -7.72
CA GLU A 319 0.04 -6.53 -7.24
C GLU A 319 0.75 -7.30 -6.14
N LEU A 320 0.03 -7.56 -5.05
CA LEU A 320 0.50 -8.35 -3.92
C LEU A 320 0.26 -9.83 -4.23
N GLU A 321 1.25 -10.67 -3.93
CA GLU A 321 1.16 -12.11 -4.09
C GLU A 321 1.54 -12.82 -2.78
N PHE A 322 0.74 -13.79 -2.36
CA PHE A 322 1.04 -14.66 -1.23
C PHE A 322 0.64 -16.11 -1.56
N LYS A 323 1.54 -17.06 -1.28
CA LYS A 323 1.30 -18.50 -1.48
C LYS A 323 1.28 -19.20 -0.12
N PRO A 324 0.12 -19.67 0.37
CA PRO A 324 0.05 -20.47 1.60
C PRO A 324 0.65 -21.88 1.38
N GLU A 325 0.98 -22.56 2.48
CA GLU A 325 1.20 -24.01 2.44
C GLU A 325 -0.13 -24.73 2.23
N VAL A 326 -0.15 -25.72 1.34
CA VAL A 326 -1.37 -26.47 0.99
C VAL A 326 -1.15 -27.96 1.28
N PRO A 327 -1.98 -28.59 2.14
CA PRO A 327 -1.88 -30.03 2.40
C PRO A 327 -2.19 -30.86 1.15
N ILE A 328 -1.67 -32.09 1.11
CA ILE A 328 -2.01 -33.07 0.05
C ILE A 328 -3.21 -33.90 0.52
N VAL A 329 -4.17 -34.15 -0.38
CA VAL A 329 -5.25 -35.11 -0.14
C VAL A 329 -4.90 -36.42 -0.83
N GLU A 330 -4.91 -37.53 -0.09
CA GLU A 330 -4.56 -38.85 -0.60
C GLU A 330 -5.79 -39.76 -0.70
N ALA A 331 -5.84 -40.56 -1.77
CA ALA A 331 -6.84 -41.60 -1.91
C ALA A 331 -6.45 -42.82 -1.08
N GLN A 332 -7.33 -43.23 -0.16
CA GLN A 332 -7.11 -44.35 0.73
C GLN A 332 -8.00 -45.53 0.32
N HIS A 333 -7.36 -46.65 -0.03
CA HIS A 333 -8.05 -47.88 -0.42
C HIS A 333 -8.35 -48.76 0.81
N ILE A 334 -9.56 -48.66 1.37
CA ILE A 334 -9.99 -49.54 2.47
C ILE A 334 -10.78 -50.74 1.92
N ARG A 335 -10.14 -51.91 1.83
CA ARG A 335 -10.80 -53.17 1.46
C ARG A 335 -11.24 -53.93 2.72
N ARG A 336 -12.55 -53.94 2.98
CA ARG A 336 -13.16 -54.80 4.00
C ARG A 336 -13.37 -56.19 3.40
N LYS A 337 -12.71 -57.20 3.95
CA LYS A 337 -12.90 -58.61 3.56
C LYS A 337 -13.00 -59.41 4.86
N PHE A 338 -14.09 -60.13 5.04
CA PHE A 338 -14.32 -60.91 6.25
C PHE A 338 -15.00 -62.22 5.87
N ARG A 339 -14.84 -63.23 6.72
CA ARG A 339 -15.51 -64.53 6.61
C ARG A 339 -16.39 -64.72 7.82
N ILE A 340 -17.65 -65.09 7.56
CA ILE A 340 -18.60 -65.47 8.60
C ILE A 340 -18.90 -66.95 8.42
N GLY A 341 -18.89 -67.70 9.53
CA GLY A 341 -19.31 -69.10 9.55
C GLY A 341 -20.26 -69.34 10.71
N LYS A 342 -21.27 -70.18 10.49
CA LYS A 342 -22.15 -70.69 11.54
C LYS A 342 -22.09 -72.21 11.51
N GLU A 343 -21.71 -72.81 12.63
CA GLU A 343 -21.69 -74.26 12.81
C GLU A 343 -22.72 -74.63 13.87
N VAL A 344 -23.48 -75.69 13.61
CA VAL A 344 -24.49 -76.22 14.52
C VAL A 344 -24.06 -77.62 14.93
N VAL A 345 -23.71 -77.77 16.21
CA VAL A 345 -23.24 -79.04 16.77
C VAL A 345 -24.32 -79.61 17.69
N PRO A 346 -24.85 -80.81 17.46
CA PRO A 346 -25.76 -81.44 18.41
C PRO A 346 -25.01 -81.79 19.70
N ILE A 347 -25.59 -81.48 20.86
CA ILE A 347 -24.98 -81.72 22.18
C ILE A 347 -25.96 -82.45 23.10
N GLY A 348 -25.57 -83.57 23.69
CA GLY A 348 -26.40 -84.26 24.69
C GLY A 348 -27.71 -84.84 24.13
N ASP A 349 -28.85 -84.41 24.70
CA ASP A 349 -30.18 -84.96 24.43
C ASP A 349 -30.81 -84.42 23.11
N LEU A 350 -31.80 -85.15 22.60
CA LEU A 350 -32.51 -84.80 21.36
C LEU A 350 -33.15 -83.41 21.47
N GLY A 351 -32.73 -82.47 20.61
CA GLY A 351 -33.22 -81.08 20.62
C GLY A 351 -32.27 -80.05 21.23
N SER A 352 -31.08 -80.46 21.68
CA SER A 352 -30.04 -79.58 22.23
C SER A 352 -28.90 -79.36 21.22
N TYR A 353 -28.55 -78.09 20.96
CA TYR A 353 -27.54 -77.69 19.99
C TYR A 353 -26.59 -76.63 20.55
N LYS A 354 -25.33 -76.72 20.18
CA LYS A 354 -24.31 -75.67 20.36
C LYS A 354 -24.10 -74.97 19.03
N ILE A 355 -24.34 -73.67 19.02
CA ILE A 355 -24.09 -72.80 17.88
C ILE A 355 -22.72 -72.16 18.03
N ILE A 356 -21.92 -72.19 16.98
CA ILE A 356 -20.59 -71.57 16.91
C ILE A 356 -20.62 -70.59 15.74
N ILE A 357 -20.59 -69.29 16.05
CA ILE A 357 -20.45 -68.24 15.06
C ILE A 357 -19.00 -67.80 15.00
N THR A 358 -18.47 -67.75 13.80
CA THR A 358 -17.10 -67.39 13.52
C THR A 358 -17.06 -66.13 12.67
N LEU A 359 -16.32 -65.11 13.09
CA LEU A 359 -16.06 -63.89 12.33
C LEU A 359 -14.55 -63.71 12.18
N GLU A 360 -14.05 -63.76 10.95
CA GLU A 360 -12.62 -63.65 10.63
C GLU A 360 -12.37 -62.44 9.73
N ASN A 361 -11.47 -61.53 10.13
CA ASN A 361 -11.04 -60.42 9.28
C ASN A 361 -9.92 -60.88 8.34
N ILE A 362 -10.29 -61.22 7.11
CA ILE A 362 -9.37 -61.63 6.04
C ILE A 362 -8.99 -60.46 5.10
N GLY A 363 -9.24 -59.23 5.54
CA GLY A 363 -9.00 -57.99 4.79
C GLY A 363 -7.62 -57.41 4.99
N GLU A 364 -7.39 -56.25 4.38
CA GLU A 364 -6.13 -55.49 4.48
C GLU A 364 -6.28 -54.30 5.45
N SER A 365 -7.40 -54.22 6.17
CA SER A 365 -7.73 -53.11 7.08
C SER A 365 -8.43 -53.61 8.33
N ARG A 366 -8.24 -52.89 9.45
CA ARG A 366 -8.99 -53.09 10.69
C ARG A 366 -10.48 -52.85 10.45
N LEU A 367 -11.32 -53.69 11.02
CA LEU A 367 -12.77 -53.50 11.02
C LEU A 367 -13.19 -52.87 12.35
N TYR A 368 -14.07 -51.87 12.29
CA TYR A 368 -14.57 -51.14 13.47
C TYR A 368 -16.08 -51.28 13.58
N HIS A 369 -16.61 -51.30 14.80
CA HIS A 369 -18.03 -51.25 15.14
C HIS A 369 -18.89 -52.27 14.38
N ILE A 370 -18.53 -53.54 14.47
CA ILE A 370 -19.21 -54.62 13.77
C ILE A 370 -20.39 -55.11 14.63
N ASN A 371 -21.60 -55.15 14.06
CA ASN A 371 -22.75 -55.78 14.70
C ASN A 371 -22.96 -57.17 14.11
N LEU A 372 -22.71 -58.20 14.91
CA LEU A 372 -23.00 -59.59 14.55
C LEU A 372 -24.41 -59.95 15.00
N LEU A 373 -25.21 -60.48 14.09
CA LEU A 373 -26.61 -60.83 14.30
C LEU A 373 -26.81 -62.32 14.03
N ASP A 374 -27.57 -62.98 14.90
CA ASP A 374 -28.07 -64.32 14.64
C ASP A 374 -29.54 -64.47 15.05
N LYS A 375 -30.33 -65.14 14.20
CA LYS A 375 -31.75 -65.36 14.44
C LYS A 375 -31.97 -66.77 14.99
N VAL A 376 -32.72 -66.85 16.07
CA VAL A 376 -33.07 -68.12 16.74
C VAL A 376 -34.60 -68.21 16.83
N PRO A 377 -35.21 -69.33 16.38
CA PRO A 377 -36.66 -69.51 16.52
C PRO A 377 -37.10 -69.59 17.98
N ASP A 378 -38.26 -69.01 18.31
CA ASP A 378 -38.84 -68.94 19.68
C ASP A 378 -39.10 -70.32 20.32
N SER A 379 -39.03 -71.40 19.53
CA SER A 379 -39.18 -72.78 20.00
C SER A 379 -37.98 -73.32 20.78
N PHE A 380 -36.95 -72.51 20.98
CA PHE A 380 -35.69 -72.87 21.63
C PHE A 380 -35.40 -71.93 22.81
N GLU A 381 -35.01 -72.50 23.94
CA GLU A 381 -34.51 -71.78 25.11
C GLU A 381 -32.99 -71.68 25.09
N TYR A 382 -32.45 -70.58 25.62
CA TYR A 382 -31.01 -70.34 25.66
C TYR A 382 -30.33 -70.95 26.87
N GLY A 383 -29.17 -71.55 26.63
CA GLY A 383 -28.27 -72.07 27.65
C GLY A 383 -27.11 -71.11 27.93
N SER A 384 -25.89 -71.65 27.87
CA SER A 384 -24.68 -70.88 28.14
C SER A 384 -24.27 -70.00 26.95
N TYR A 385 -23.67 -68.85 27.24
CA TYR A 385 -23.07 -67.94 26.25
C TYR A 385 -21.58 -67.76 26.54
N SER A 386 -20.75 -67.80 25.50
CA SER A 386 -19.35 -67.35 25.58
C SER A 386 -19.22 -65.82 25.66
N MET A 387 -20.17 -65.09 25.05
CA MET A 387 -20.26 -63.64 25.04
C MET A 387 -21.73 -63.23 25.15
N GLN A 388 -22.06 -62.33 26.06
CA GLN A 388 -23.44 -61.90 26.28
C GLN A 388 -23.99 -61.13 25.07
N PRO A 389 -25.08 -61.59 24.44
CA PRO A 389 -25.77 -60.85 23.39
C PRO A 389 -26.74 -59.82 23.98
N GLN A 390 -27.07 -58.81 23.19
CA GLN A 390 -28.32 -58.08 23.31
C GLN A 390 -29.40 -58.86 22.55
N ILE A 391 -30.49 -59.24 23.23
CA ILE A 391 -31.60 -59.97 22.61
C ILE A 391 -32.68 -58.96 22.24
N THR A 392 -33.13 -58.98 20.99
CA THR A 392 -34.25 -58.16 20.51
C THR A 392 -35.32 -59.07 19.93
N ASP A 393 -36.54 -58.93 20.45
CA ASP A 393 -37.70 -59.74 20.04
C ASP A 393 -38.25 -59.23 18.71
N GLU A 394 -38.15 -60.04 17.65
CA GLU A 394 -38.95 -59.88 16.43
C GLU A 394 -40.06 -60.94 16.42
N VAL A 395 -41.23 -60.64 15.86
CA VAL A 395 -42.38 -61.55 15.90
C VAL A 395 -42.04 -62.90 15.23
N GLY A 396 -41.89 -63.96 16.04
CA GLY A 396 -41.63 -65.34 15.60
C GLY A 396 -40.16 -65.76 15.57
N SER A 397 -39.21 -64.88 15.93
CA SER A 397 -37.80 -65.22 16.14
C SER A 397 -37.09 -64.17 16.99
N ASP A 398 -36.32 -64.59 17.98
CA ASP A 398 -35.38 -63.74 18.67
C ASP A 398 -34.16 -63.43 17.79
N THR A 399 -33.65 -62.20 17.85
CA THR A 399 -32.36 -61.82 17.24
C THR A 399 -31.33 -61.54 18.32
N LEU A 400 -30.24 -62.30 18.32
CA LEU A 400 -29.08 -62.09 19.18
C LEU A 400 -28.12 -61.13 18.48
N LYS A 401 -27.73 -60.06 19.18
CA LYS A 401 -26.79 -59.05 18.68
C LYS A 401 -25.54 -58.98 19.54
N TRP A 402 -24.37 -59.06 18.91
CA TRP A 402 -23.08 -58.79 19.54
C TRP A 402 -22.41 -57.58 18.88
N GLU A 403 -21.95 -56.64 19.69
CA GLU A 403 -21.21 -55.47 19.24
C GLU A 403 -19.71 -55.71 19.41
N VAL A 404 -18.96 -55.60 18.32
CA VAL A 404 -17.50 -55.80 18.29
C VAL A 404 -16.85 -54.49 17.90
N ASP A 405 -16.14 -53.87 18.85
CA ASP A 405 -15.55 -52.54 18.64
C ASP A 405 -14.46 -52.52 17.58
N VAL A 406 -13.55 -53.48 17.63
CA VAL A 406 -12.40 -53.61 16.72
C VAL A 406 -12.13 -55.08 16.43
N LEU A 407 -11.85 -55.39 15.18
CA LEU A 407 -11.29 -56.68 14.75
C LEU A 407 -10.03 -56.43 13.89
N GLU A 408 -8.87 -56.87 14.38
CA GLU A 408 -7.57 -56.64 13.74
C GLU A 408 -7.43 -57.44 12.44
N ILE A 409 -6.41 -57.11 11.64
CA ILE A 409 -6.10 -57.85 10.41
C ILE A 409 -5.66 -59.28 10.77
N GLY A 410 -6.37 -60.28 10.25
CA GLY A 410 -6.11 -61.69 10.53
C GLY A 410 -6.76 -62.24 11.80
N ASP A 411 -7.44 -61.40 12.59
CA ASP A 411 -8.13 -61.86 13.79
C ASP A 411 -9.36 -62.70 13.47
N LYS A 412 -9.58 -63.72 14.31
CA LYS A 412 -10.73 -64.62 14.29
C LYS A 412 -11.46 -64.53 15.63
N LEU A 413 -12.66 -63.97 15.62
CA LEU A 413 -13.60 -63.99 16.75
C LEU A 413 -14.50 -65.22 16.65
N GLU A 414 -14.63 -65.96 17.74
CA GLU A 414 -15.50 -67.13 17.84
C GLU A 414 -16.46 -66.94 19.01
N ILE A 415 -17.76 -66.92 18.71
CA ILE A 415 -18.84 -66.77 19.68
C ILE A 415 -19.66 -68.06 19.68
N THR A 416 -19.70 -68.73 20.83
CA THR A 416 -20.52 -69.91 21.05
C THR A 416 -21.70 -69.63 21.98
N TYR A 417 -22.85 -70.21 21.68
CA TYR A 417 -24.00 -70.24 22.58
C TYR A 417 -24.79 -71.55 22.42
N GLU A 418 -25.54 -71.95 23.45
CA GLU A 418 -26.31 -73.19 23.48
C GLU A 418 -27.81 -72.91 23.39
N ILE A 419 -28.54 -73.79 22.70
CA ILE A 419 -30.00 -73.74 22.57
C ILE A 419 -30.61 -75.12 22.82
N THR A 420 -31.75 -75.18 23.49
CA THR A 420 -32.50 -76.42 23.79
C THR A 420 -33.97 -76.23 23.45
N GLY A 421 -34.58 -77.12 22.67
CA GLY A 421 -35.98 -76.96 22.25
C GLY A 421 -36.63 -78.22 21.69
N THR A 422 -37.91 -78.12 21.36
CA THR A 422 -38.70 -79.22 20.80
C THR A 422 -38.78 -79.12 19.27
N GLY A 423 -37.99 -79.93 18.55
CA GLY A 423 -38.05 -80.02 17.08
C GLY A 423 -36.69 -80.13 16.39
N ALA A 424 -36.69 -80.25 15.07
CA ALA A 424 -35.48 -80.14 14.26
C ALA A 424 -35.10 -78.66 14.11
N TYR A 425 -33.86 -78.30 14.45
CA TYR A 425 -33.37 -76.94 14.27
C TYR A 425 -33.03 -76.70 12.79
N SER A 426 -33.63 -75.68 12.18
CA SER A 426 -33.30 -75.21 10.83
C SER A 426 -32.50 -73.92 10.95
N PRO A 427 -31.15 -73.95 10.88
CA PRO A 427 -30.33 -72.75 11.02
C PRO A 427 -30.60 -71.73 9.92
N SER A 428 -30.73 -70.46 10.30
CA SER A 428 -30.48 -69.32 9.40
C SER A 428 -29.01 -68.95 9.42
N ASP A 429 -28.53 -68.35 8.32
CA ASP A 429 -27.19 -67.78 8.26
C ASP A 429 -27.04 -66.62 9.27
N ALA A 430 -25.87 -66.53 9.91
CA ALA A 430 -25.49 -65.37 10.71
C ALA A 430 -25.29 -64.16 9.79
N GLN A 431 -25.69 -62.97 10.25
CA GLN A 431 -25.69 -61.74 9.47
C GLN A 431 -24.80 -60.67 10.11
N LEU A 432 -24.27 -59.77 9.30
CA LEU A 432 -23.62 -58.56 9.78
C LEU A 432 -24.48 -57.35 9.46
N ALA A 433 -24.60 -56.46 10.43
CA ALA A 433 -25.06 -55.10 10.22
C ALA A 433 -23.88 -54.13 10.43
N PHE A 434 -23.77 -53.14 9.56
CA PHE A 434 -22.76 -52.08 9.61
C PHE A 434 -23.40 -50.75 9.99
#